data_AF-A0A955ACM3-F1
#
_entry.id   AF-A0A955ACM3-F1
#
_cell.length_a   1.000
_cell.length_b   1.000
_cell.length_c   1.000
_cell.angle_alpha   90.00
_cell.angle_beta   90.00
_cell.angle_gamma   90.00
#
_symmetry.space_group_name_H-M   'P 1'
#
loop_
_entity.id
_entity.type
_entity.pdbx_description
1 polymer ?
#
loop_
_entity_poly.entity_id
_entity_poly.type
_entity_poly.pdbx_seq_one_letter_code
_entity_poly.pdbx_strand_id
1 'polypeptide(L)'
;MNVPIYRVARIVIASGALAVLAAGCRQQGIDSTASNSENVPRRSTVGTAFQQDSDSAADSDNVAQRSAVGSDSSVTPVSHNRRAQYPRLLSEYALFDGAISELQPAEGVVQYDVNTPSFADYAVRQRVVRLPPGTSAKYTDFAAIDFPVGTIIAKTFYYLHDMTQPDAGRHLIETRILWRQESGWIGIPYLWNEDQSDARLALAGGAVPVQWVHKNGEQRSNTHI
;
A
#
# COMPACT_ATOMS: atom_id res chain seq x y z
N MET A 1 -20.63 -14.78 15.72
CA MET A 1 -19.24 -15.25 15.92
C MET A 1 -18.45 -14.11 16.58
N ASN A 2 -17.39 -14.38 17.33
CA ASN A 2 -16.66 -13.36 18.09
C ASN A 2 -15.38 -12.96 17.34
N VAL A 3 -15.38 -11.79 16.69
CA VAL A 3 -14.20 -11.28 15.96
C VAL A 3 -13.28 -10.56 16.94
N PRO A 4 -11.97 -10.89 17.00
CA PRO A 4 -11.04 -10.20 17.88
C PRO A 4 -10.86 -8.73 17.46
N ILE A 5 -11.16 -7.81 18.39
CA ILE A 5 -10.92 -6.37 18.18
C ILE A 5 -9.44 -6.07 18.42
N TYR A 6 -8.66 -6.06 17.35
CA TYR A 6 -7.25 -5.70 17.39
C TYR A 6 -7.09 -4.22 17.78
N ARG A 7 -6.49 -3.97 18.95
CA ARG A 7 -6.16 -2.61 19.39
C ARG A 7 -5.04 -2.06 18.51
N VAL A 8 -5.35 -1.06 17.69
CA VAL A 8 -4.32 -0.29 16.96
C VAL A 8 -3.35 0.33 17.98
N ALA A 9 -2.08 -0.05 17.88
CA ALA A 9 -1.03 0.53 18.70
C ALA A 9 -0.81 2.00 18.29
N ARG A 10 -1.41 2.93 19.04
CA ARG A 10 -1.01 4.33 18.97
C ARG A 10 0.44 4.41 19.43
N ILE A 11 1.35 4.70 18.49
CA ILE A 11 2.72 5.11 18.81
C ILE A 11 2.63 6.49 19.47
N VAL A 12 2.44 6.48 20.79
CA VAL A 12 2.56 7.68 21.63
C VAL A 12 4.04 7.98 21.74
N ILE A 13 4.50 8.98 21.01
CA ILE A 13 5.91 9.36 20.96
C ILE A 13 6.26 10.10 22.26
N ALA A 14 6.73 9.35 23.25
CA ALA A 14 7.44 9.90 24.40
C ALA A 14 8.90 10.15 24.02
N SER A 15 9.46 11.29 24.46
CA SER A 15 10.85 11.66 24.18
C SER A 15 11.85 10.76 24.91
N GLY A 16 12.22 9.64 24.29
CA GLY A 16 13.21 8.71 24.81
C GLY A 16 12.89 7.25 24.45
N ALA A 17 13.57 6.73 23.42
CA ALA A 17 13.56 5.33 22.95
C ALA A 17 12.17 4.68 22.73
N LEU A 18 11.79 4.49 21.45
CA LEU A 18 10.57 3.74 21.11
C LEU A 18 10.75 2.24 21.43
N ALA A 19 10.35 1.84 22.63
CA ALA A 19 10.20 0.43 23.02
C ALA A 19 8.83 -0.09 22.56
N VAL A 20 8.82 -1.22 21.85
CA VAL A 20 7.59 -1.89 21.42
C VAL A 20 7.03 -2.70 22.59
N LEU A 21 6.10 -2.11 23.34
CA LEU A 21 5.41 -2.77 24.45
C LEU A 21 4.06 -3.34 23.99
N ALA A 22 3.96 -4.66 23.90
CA ALA A 22 2.70 -5.35 23.69
C ALA A 22 1.84 -5.27 24.97
N ALA A 23 0.64 -4.68 24.88
CA ALA A 23 -0.24 -4.41 26.02
C ALA A 23 -1.58 -5.14 25.92
N GLY A 24 -1.95 -5.86 26.98
CA GLY A 24 -3.14 -6.73 27.04
C GLY A 24 -4.50 -6.02 27.04
N CYS A 25 -5.57 -6.83 26.91
CA CYS A 25 -6.93 -6.36 26.67
C CYS A 25 -7.79 -6.20 27.96
N ARG A 26 -8.65 -5.17 27.98
CA ARG A 26 -9.90 -5.10 28.77
C ARG A 26 -10.90 -4.12 28.13
N GLN A 27 -12.20 -4.31 28.40
CA GLN A 27 -13.36 -3.71 27.69
C GLN A 27 -14.06 -2.57 28.48
N GLN A 28 -15.21 -2.08 27.94
CA GLN A 28 -16.19 -1.08 28.43
C GLN A 28 -15.97 0.38 27.92
N GLY A 29 -16.93 1.10 27.30
CA GLY A 29 -18.18 0.71 26.61
C GLY A 29 -19.48 1.32 27.16
N ILE A 30 -20.08 2.33 26.48
CA ILE A 30 -21.41 2.91 26.76
C ILE A 30 -22.10 3.45 25.47
N ASP A 31 -23.42 3.26 25.41
CA ASP A 31 -24.55 3.85 24.64
C ASP A 31 -24.66 5.40 24.50
N SER A 32 -25.57 6.06 23.74
CA SER A 32 -26.56 5.70 22.67
C SER A 32 -27.12 6.96 21.94
N THR A 33 -27.88 6.80 20.83
CA THR A 33 -28.91 7.72 20.22
C THR A 33 -28.47 9.13 19.71
N ALA A 34 -29.04 9.79 18.69
CA ALA A 34 -30.08 9.55 17.65
C ALA A 34 -29.67 10.34 16.35
N SER A 35 -30.46 10.83 15.36
CA SER A 35 -31.92 10.99 15.08
C SER A 35 -32.19 11.25 13.56
N ASN A 36 -33.43 11.58 13.16
CA ASN A 36 -33.90 11.85 11.78
C ASN A 36 -34.24 13.34 11.48
N SER A 37 -34.10 13.79 10.22
CA SER A 37 -35.22 14.35 9.41
C SER A 37 -34.91 14.58 7.91
N GLU A 38 -35.91 14.32 7.06
CA GLU A 38 -36.46 15.05 5.86
C GLU A 38 -35.59 15.95 4.93
N ASN A 39 -35.99 16.33 3.69
CA ASN A 39 -36.70 15.66 2.56
C ASN A 39 -36.63 16.56 1.27
N VAL A 40 -36.31 15.92 0.14
CA VAL A 40 -36.34 16.31 -1.32
C VAL A 40 -37.47 17.31 -1.74
N PRO A 41 -37.29 18.34 -2.64
CA PRO A 41 -37.23 18.13 -4.12
C PRO A 41 -36.60 19.17 -5.12
N ARG A 42 -35.94 18.62 -6.18
CA ARG A 42 -36.06 18.89 -7.66
C ARG A 42 -35.62 20.21 -8.39
N ARG A 43 -34.73 19.99 -9.39
CA ARG A 43 -34.76 20.38 -10.86
C ARG A 43 -34.00 21.62 -11.42
N SER A 44 -33.20 21.35 -12.49
CA SER A 44 -33.06 22.09 -13.78
C SER A 44 -32.33 23.46 -13.82
N THR A 45 -31.60 23.90 -14.88
CA THR A 45 -31.17 23.31 -16.19
C THR A 45 -29.97 24.09 -16.83
N VAL A 46 -29.34 23.52 -17.89
CA VAL A 46 -28.48 24.14 -18.95
C VAL A 46 -27.03 24.52 -18.60
N GLY A 47 -26.08 24.17 -19.49
CA GLY A 47 -24.64 24.46 -19.36
C GLY A 47 -23.71 23.94 -20.48
N THR A 48 -24.22 23.85 -21.71
CA THR A 48 -23.53 24.00 -23.02
C THR A 48 -22.09 23.50 -23.28
N ALA A 49 -21.98 22.60 -24.27
CA ALA A 49 -20.94 22.46 -25.31
C ALA A 49 -19.47 22.15 -24.95
N PHE A 50 -18.92 21.10 -25.59
CA PHE A 50 -17.77 21.24 -26.51
C PHE A 50 -17.83 20.15 -27.60
N GLN A 51 -17.25 20.44 -28.78
CA GLN A 51 -17.38 19.64 -30.01
C GLN A 51 -16.26 18.58 -30.13
N GLN A 52 -16.53 17.49 -30.87
CA GLN A 52 -15.50 16.60 -31.42
C GLN A 52 -14.91 17.17 -32.72
N ASP A 53 -13.59 17.07 -32.84
CA ASP A 53 -12.82 17.07 -34.09
C ASP A 53 -11.48 16.36 -33.79
N SER A 54 -10.80 15.64 -34.68
CA SER A 54 -11.11 14.75 -35.80
C SER A 54 -9.76 14.38 -36.44
N ASP A 55 -9.56 13.08 -36.70
CA ASP A 55 -8.68 12.48 -37.72
C ASP A 55 -7.14 12.70 -37.80
N SER A 56 -6.48 11.61 -38.26
CA SER A 56 -5.28 11.57 -39.12
C SER A 56 -3.90 11.95 -38.52
N ALA A 57 -2.78 11.40 -38.98
CA ALA A 57 -2.50 10.16 -39.72
C ALA A 57 -1.01 9.76 -39.51
N ALA A 58 -0.59 8.59 -40.02
CA ALA A 58 0.81 8.17 -40.01
C ALA A 58 1.58 8.65 -41.25
N ASP A 59 2.90 8.84 -41.12
CA ASP A 59 3.86 8.56 -42.21
C ASP A 59 5.27 8.24 -41.65
N SER A 60 6.26 8.09 -42.53
CA SER A 60 7.34 7.10 -42.44
C SER A 60 8.71 7.63 -42.86
N ASP A 61 9.78 6.88 -42.53
CA ASP A 61 11.15 6.97 -43.10
C ASP A 61 11.92 8.30 -42.82
N ASN A 62 13.27 8.43 -42.92
CA ASN A 62 14.20 7.74 -43.82
C ASN A 62 15.68 7.75 -43.33
N VAL A 63 16.41 6.69 -43.73
CA VAL A 63 17.87 6.40 -43.81
C VAL A 63 18.93 7.23 -43.06
N ALA A 64 19.82 6.44 -42.42
CA ALA A 64 21.08 6.76 -41.74
C ALA A 64 22.19 7.50 -42.51
N GLN A 65 23.18 7.99 -41.74
CA GLN A 65 24.59 8.01 -42.14
C GLN A 65 25.48 7.23 -41.15
N ARG A 66 26.65 6.77 -41.62
CA ARG A 66 27.64 5.98 -40.87
C ARG A 66 28.87 6.82 -40.54
N SER A 67 29.53 6.51 -39.43
CA SER A 67 31.00 6.57 -39.29
C SER A 67 31.44 5.67 -38.15
N ALA A 68 32.66 5.13 -38.23
CA ALA A 68 33.19 4.18 -37.27
C ALA A 68 34.59 4.58 -36.79
N VAL A 69 34.77 4.60 -35.48
CA VAL A 69 36.04 4.47 -34.76
C VAL A 69 35.76 3.52 -33.60
N GLY A 70 36.65 2.57 -33.36
CA GLY A 70 36.48 1.57 -32.30
C GLY A 70 37.38 1.84 -31.11
N SER A 71 36.93 1.40 -29.93
CA SER A 71 37.79 1.03 -28.82
C SER A 71 37.19 -0.18 -28.10
N ASP A 72 38.02 -1.01 -27.51
CA ASP A 72 37.57 -2.16 -26.74
C ASP A 72 36.76 -1.72 -25.52
N SER A 73 35.63 -2.39 -25.31
CA SER A 73 34.85 -2.37 -24.09
C SER A 73 33.92 -3.58 -24.15
N SER A 74 34.42 -4.73 -23.69
CA SER A 74 33.60 -5.91 -23.40
C SER A 74 32.65 -5.62 -22.24
N VAL A 75 31.59 -4.84 -22.50
CA VAL A 75 30.47 -4.62 -21.58
C VAL A 75 29.73 -5.95 -21.48
N THR A 76 30.19 -6.80 -20.57
CA THR A 76 29.41 -7.94 -20.12
C THR A 76 28.05 -7.40 -19.66
N PRO A 77 26.92 -7.80 -20.27
CA PRO A 77 25.62 -7.37 -19.79
C PRO A 77 25.44 -7.99 -18.40
N VAL A 78 25.69 -7.21 -17.35
CA VAL A 78 25.67 -7.70 -15.98
C VAL A 78 24.21 -8.03 -15.65
N SER A 79 23.87 -9.30 -15.83
CA SER A 79 22.55 -9.88 -15.64
C SER A 79 22.19 -9.89 -14.16
N HIS A 80 21.95 -8.70 -13.62
CA HIS A 80 21.37 -8.48 -12.32
C HIS A 80 19.95 -9.04 -12.34
N ASN A 81 19.82 -10.33 -12.07
CA ASN A 81 18.54 -11.00 -11.90
C ASN A 81 17.90 -10.51 -10.60
N ARG A 82 17.34 -9.29 -10.61
CA ARG A 82 16.71 -8.65 -9.45
C ARG A 82 15.53 -9.47 -8.90
N ARG A 83 14.97 -10.41 -9.68
CA ARG A 83 13.96 -11.39 -9.26
C ARG A 83 14.51 -12.58 -8.43
N ALA A 84 15.84 -12.69 -8.30
CA ALA A 84 16.52 -13.66 -7.45
C ALA A 84 17.15 -13.03 -6.18
N GLN A 85 17.12 -11.70 -6.06
CA GLN A 85 17.67 -10.96 -4.92
C GLN A 85 16.66 -10.76 -3.78
N TYR A 86 15.36 -10.89 -4.09
CA TYR A 86 14.25 -10.66 -3.16
C TYR A 86 13.34 -11.90 -3.13
N PRO A 87 12.57 -12.09 -2.05
CA PRO A 87 11.50 -13.08 -1.99
C PRO A 87 10.56 -13.02 -3.21
N ARG A 88 9.96 -14.16 -3.57
CA ARG A 88 9.00 -14.22 -4.68
C ARG A 88 7.57 -13.97 -4.22
N LEU A 89 7.28 -14.36 -3.00
CA LEU A 89 6.02 -14.19 -2.29
C LEU A 89 6.17 -13.20 -1.13
N LEU A 90 5.06 -12.63 -0.67
CA LEU A 90 5.02 -11.73 0.47
C LEU A 90 5.07 -12.51 1.79
N SER A 91 4.51 -13.73 1.82
CA SER A 91 4.56 -14.64 2.97
C SER A 91 5.97 -15.01 3.42
N GLU A 92 6.93 -15.10 2.48
CA GLU A 92 8.36 -15.35 2.76
C GLU A 92 8.99 -14.31 3.71
N TYR A 93 8.44 -13.09 3.83
CA TYR A 93 8.94 -12.13 4.81
C TYR A 93 8.48 -12.42 6.25
N ALA A 94 7.47 -13.27 6.47
CA ALA A 94 6.86 -13.54 7.78
C ALA A 94 6.46 -12.25 8.54
N LEU A 95 5.78 -11.32 7.86
CA LEU A 95 5.30 -10.06 8.47
C LEU A 95 3.91 -10.18 9.11
N PHE A 96 3.19 -11.25 8.79
CA PHE A 96 1.82 -11.49 9.20
C PHE A 96 1.66 -12.93 9.71
N ASP A 97 0.75 -13.12 10.66
CA ASP A 97 0.42 -14.43 11.24
C ASP A 97 -0.87 -15.01 10.61
N GLY A 98 -1.00 -16.34 10.62
CA GLY A 98 -2.11 -17.06 10.03
C GLY A 98 -2.21 -16.87 8.50
N ALA A 99 -3.44 -16.66 8.01
CA ALA A 99 -3.67 -16.34 6.60
C ALA A 99 -3.25 -14.89 6.32
N ILE A 100 -2.26 -14.70 5.44
CA ILE A 100 -1.65 -13.39 5.18
C ILE A 100 -2.66 -12.32 4.73
N SER A 101 -3.76 -12.71 4.07
CA SER A 101 -4.83 -11.80 3.67
C SER A 101 -5.68 -11.25 4.82
N GLU A 102 -5.60 -11.83 6.02
CA GLU A 102 -6.12 -11.23 7.25
C GLU A 102 -5.27 -10.04 7.72
N LEU A 103 -4.03 -9.91 7.22
CA LEU A 103 -3.07 -8.85 7.53
C LEU A 103 -2.80 -8.67 9.03
N GLN A 104 -2.91 -9.73 9.83
CA GLN A 104 -2.63 -9.68 11.26
C GLN A 104 -1.12 -9.62 11.50
N PRO A 105 -0.56 -8.57 12.13
CA PRO A 105 0.89 -8.46 12.31
C PRO A 105 1.45 -9.64 13.12
N ALA A 106 2.54 -10.23 12.63
CA ALA A 106 3.24 -11.31 13.34
C ALA A 106 3.95 -10.81 14.62
N GLU A 107 4.45 -11.72 15.46
CA GLU A 107 5.24 -11.34 16.64
C GLU A 107 6.46 -10.47 16.25
N GLY A 108 6.70 -9.40 17.01
CA GLY A 108 7.74 -8.42 16.71
C GLY A 108 7.41 -7.46 15.55
N VAL A 109 6.21 -7.54 14.96
CA VAL A 109 5.74 -6.65 13.90
C VAL A 109 4.71 -5.66 14.44
N VAL A 110 4.88 -4.37 14.14
CA VAL A 110 4.05 -3.27 14.68
C VAL A 110 3.22 -2.65 13.56
N GLN A 111 1.89 -2.74 13.66
CA GLN A 111 1.01 -1.90 12.86
C GLN A 111 1.04 -0.44 13.36
N TYR A 112 1.10 0.50 12.43
CA TYR A 112 1.09 1.93 12.74
C TYR A 112 0.35 2.76 11.68
N ASP A 113 -0.05 3.97 12.08
CA ASP A 113 -0.65 4.97 11.20
C ASP A 113 0.16 6.28 11.19
N VAL A 114 -0.21 7.19 10.28
CA VAL A 114 0.46 8.49 10.10
C VAL A 114 -0.54 9.63 10.30
N ASN A 115 -0.12 10.68 11.02
CA ASN A 115 -1.00 11.80 11.40
C ASN A 115 -1.64 12.52 10.21
N THR A 116 -0.90 12.66 9.11
CA THR A 116 -1.37 13.28 7.85
C THR A 116 -1.37 12.22 6.75
N PRO A 117 -2.42 11.38 6.62
CA PRO A 117 -2.49 10.38 5.58
C PRO A 117 -2.74 11.04 4.22
N SER A 118 -1.88 10.78 3.23
CA SER A 118 -2.16 11.15 1.85
C SER A 118 -3.44 10.47 1.35
N PHE A 119 -4.16 11.13 0.45
CA PHE A 119 -5.14 10.45 -0.38
C PHE A 119 -4.43 9.46 -1.33
N ALA A 120 -5.15 8.43 -1.76
CA ALA A 120 -4.81 7.54 -2.88
C ALA A 120 -6.10 6.82 -3.27
N ASP A 121 -6.95 7.56 -3.99
CA ASP A 121 -8.09 7.06 -4.78
C ASP A 121 -8.97 6.02 -4.08
N TYR A 122 -9.39 6.35 -2.86
CA TYR A 122 -10.23 5.56 -1.96
C TYR A 122 -9.64 4.24 -1.42
N ALA A 123 -8.44 3.84 -1.84
CA ALA A 123 -7.75 2.71 -1.22
C ALA A 123 -7.55 2.97 0.29
N VAL A 124 -7.78 1.95 1.10
CA VAL A 124 -7.36 1.87 2.50
C VAL A 124 -5.91 1.36 2.52
N ARG A 125 -5.14 1.76 3.55
CA ARG A 125 -3.69 1.48 3.65
C ARG A 125 -3.32 1.04 5.05
N GLN A 126 -3.06 -0.24 5.26
CA GLN A 126 -2.37 -0.69 6.47
C GLN A 126 -0.87 -0.44 6.30
N ARG A 127 -0.17 -0.11 7.39
CA ARG A 127 1.30 -0.11 7.44
C ARG A 127 1.76 -0.94 8.62
N VAL A 128 2.78 -1.75 8.40
CA VAL A 128 3.47 -2.50 9.44
C VAL A 128 4.98 -2.27 9.36
N VAL A 129 5.67 -2.35 10.49
CA VAL A 129 7.13 -2.29 10.58
C VAL A 129 7.67 -3.41 11.45
N ARG A 130 8.76 -4.05 11.00
CA ARG A 130 9.58 -4.96 11.80
C ARG A 130 11.00 -4.43 11.89
N LEU A 131 11.52 -4.34 13.11
CA LEU A 131 12.93 -4.06 13.36
C LEU A 131 13.73 -5.38 13.47
N PRO A 132 15.05 -5.38 13.22
CA PRO A 132 15.92 -6.49 13.60
C PRO A 132 15.81 -6.81 15.10
N PRO A 133 15.86 -8.09 15.51
CA PRO A 133 15.82 -8.48 16.92
C PRO A 133 16.86 -7.73 17.77
N GLY A 134 16.45 -7.27 18.95
CA GLY A 134 17.32 -6.54 19.88
C GLY A 134 17.67 -5.10 19.47
N THR A 135 17.04 -4.55 18.43
CA THR A 135 17.29 -3.15 17.99
C THR A 135 16.08 -2.23 18.18
N SER A 136 16.33 -0.93 18.28
CA SER A 136 15.32 0.13 18.35
C SER A 136 15.58 1.18 17.27
N ALA A 137 14.51 1.77 16.73
CA ALA A 137 14.63 2.95 15.89
C ALA A 137 14.83 4.21 16.76
N LYS A 138 15.63 5.17 16.28
CA LYS A 138 15.83 6.46 16.98
C LYS A 138 14.86 7.50 16.44
N TYR A 139 14.27 8.27 17.33
CA TYR A 139 13.37 9.38 17.01
C TYR A 139 13.92 10.68 17.62
N THR A 140 13.75 11.79 16.89
CA THR A 140 13.88 13.16 17.40
C THR A 140 12.78 14.03 16.78
N ASP A 141 12.37 15.10 17.45
CA ASP A 141 11.23 15.94 17.02
C ASP A 141 11.46 16.76 15.74
N PHE A 142 12.68 16.72 15.19
CA PHE A 142 13.11 17.55 14.05
C PHE A 142 13.71 16.73 12.90
N ALA A 143 13.70 15.39 12.96
CA ALA A 143 14.27 14.52 11.92
C ALA A 143 13.34 13.34 11.58
N ALA A 144 13.59 12.72 10.43
CA ALA A 144 13.00 11.42 10.13
C ALA A 144 13.53 10.35 11.10
N ILE A 145 12.70 9.33 11.38
CA ILE A 145 13.07 8.21 12.24
C ILE A 145 14.28 7.47 11.64
N ASP A 146 15.36 7.35 12.41
CA ASP A 146 16.55 6.57 12.04
C ASP A 146 16.30 5.09 12.34
N PHE A 147 15.98 4.35 11.28
CA PHE A 147 15.73 2.91 11.34
C PHE A 147 17.02 2.11 11.09
N PRO A 148 17.31 1.09 11.94
CA PRO A 148 18.49 0.24 11.80
C PRO A 148 18.45 -0.62 10.52
N VAL A 149 19.64 -0.97 10.00
CA VAL A 149 19.80 -1.89 8.86
C VAL A 149 19.14 -3.23 9.17
N GLY A 150 18.39 -3.77 8.21
CA GLY A 150 17.51 -4.94 8.37
C GLY A 150 16.06 -4.59 8.70
N THR A 151 15.72 -3.32 8.98
CA THR A 151 14.32 -2.89 9.14
C THR A 151 13.52 -3.13 7.86
N ILE A 152 12.30 -3.67 8.01
CA ILE A 152 11.34 -3.84 6.93
C ILE A 152 10.05 -3.08 7.29
N ILE A 153 9.62 -2.19 6.41
CA ILE A 153 8.31 -1.54 6.46
C ILE A 153 7.48 -2.10 5.29
N ALA A 154 6.24 -2.51 5.55
CA ALA A 154 5.30 -2.91 4.51
C ALA A 154 4.07 -2.00 4.51
N LYS A 155 3.59 -1.66 3.32
CA LYS A 155 2.39 -0.85 3.11
C LYS A 155 1.45 -1.60 2.16
N THR A 156 0.39 -2.18 2.71
CA THR A 156 -0.63 -2.91 1.93
C THR A 156 -1.79 -1.98 1.58
N PHE A 157 -2.09 -1.88 0.29
CA PHE A 157 -3.22 -1.14 -0.27
C PHE A 157 -4.37 -2.11 -0.56
N TYR A 158 -5.58 -1.73 -0.15
CA TYR A 158 -6.78 -2.54 -0.38
C TYR A 158 -8.04 -1.68 -0.48
N TYR A 159 -9.07 -2.21 -1.11
CA TYR A 159 -10.41 -1.61 -1.17
C TYR A 159 -11.36 -2.43 -0.31
N LEU A 160 -12.19 -1.77 0.49
CA LEU A 160 -13.36 -2.44 1.09
C LEU A 160 -14.33 -2.79 -0.04
N HIS A 161 -15.02 -3.93 0.02
CA HIS A 161 -16.08 -4.21 -0.95
C HIS A 161 -17.24 -3.21 -0.80
N ASP A 162 -17.54 -2.82 0.45
CA ASP A 162 -18.53 -1.80 0.79
C ASP A 162 -17.98 -0.87 1.88
N MET A 163 -17.93 0.43 1.61
CA MET A 163 -17.49 1.46 2.57
C MET A 163 -18.57 1.84 3.58
N THR A 164 -19.82 1.40 3.38
CA THR A 164 -20.92 1.50 4.36
C THR A 164 -20.95 0.29 5.31
N GLN A 165 -20.38 -0.85 4.90
CA GLN A 165 -20.28 -2.10 5.67
C GLN A 165 -18.82 -2.61 5.69
N PRO A 166 -17.91 -2.03 6.50
CA PRO A 166 -16.48 -2.38 6.47
C PRO A 166 -16.15 -3.85 6.76
N ASP A 167 -17.03 -4.55 7.48
CA ASP A 167 -16.89 -5.98 7.79
C ASP A 167 -17.33 -6.90 6.63
N ALA A 168 -17.87 -6.35 5.52
CA ALA A 168 -18.25 -7.10 4.32
C ALA A 168 -17.05 -7.58 3.46
N GLY A 169 -15.82 -7.43 3.96
CA GLY A 169 -14.59 -7.89 3.31
C GLY A 169 -13.87 -6.83 2.47
N ARG A 170 -12.73 -7.23 1.91
CA ARG A 170 -11.81 -6.35 1.19
C ARG A 170 -11.09 -7.07 0.05
N HIS A 171 -10.79 -6.32 -1.01
CA HIS A 171 -9.90 -6.72 -2.10
C HIS A 171 -8.51 -6.10 -1.86
N LEU A 172 -7.54 -6.94 -1.53
CA LEU A 172 -6.12 -6.61 -1.42
C LEU A 172 -5.51 -6.51 -2.81
N ILE A 173 -4.77 -5.43 -3.07
CA ILE A 173 -4.27 -5.10 -4.42
C ILE A 173 -2.75 -5.20 -4.47
N GLU A 174 -2.07 -4.51 -3.57
CA GLU A 174 -0.62 -4.35 -3.63
C GLU A 174 -0.02 -4.21 -2.23
N THR A 175 1.16 -4.80 -2.01
CA THR A 175 2.01 -4.49 -0.85
C THR A 175 3.36 -3.95 -1.32
N ARG A 176 3.65 -2.70 -0.97
CA ARG A 176 4.97 -2.08 -1.21
C ARG A 176 5.84 -2.30 0.03
N ILE A 177 6.93 -3.06 -0.14
CA ILE A 177 7.99 -3.22 0.87
C ILE A 177 9.00 -2.07 0.74
N LEU A 178 9.43 -1.52 1.86
CA LEU A 178 10.65 -0.73 2.00
C LEU A 178 11.60 -1.48 2.95
N TRP A 179 12.77 -1.89 2.45
CA TRP A 179 13.79 -2.60 3.23
C TRP A 179 15.02 -1.69 3.41
N ARG A 180 15.44 -1.49 4.66
CA ARG A 180 16.66 -0.78 5.04
C ARG A 180 17.86 -1.69 4.86
N GLN A 181 18.61 -1.50 3.78
CA GLN A 181 19.90 -2.12 3.53
C GLN A 181 21.04 -1.17 3.94
N GLU A 182 22.28 -1.65 3.96
CA GLU A 182 23.47 -0.84 4.28
C GLU A 182 23.63 0.35 3.32
N SER A 183 23.33 0.13 2.03
CA SER A 183 23.34 1.14 0.97
C SER A 183 22.14 2.08 0.96
N GLY A 184 21.19 1.96 1.90
CA GLY A 184 19.99 2.79 1.99
C GLY A 184 18.68 2.02 1.91
N TRP A 185 17.60 2.67 1.50
CA TRP A 185 16.28 2.04 1.36
C TRP A 185 16.08 1.49 -0.05
N ILE A 186 15.62 0.24 -0.16
CA ILE A 186 15.13 -0.33 -1.42
C ILE A 186 13.62 -0.54 -1.37
N GLY A 187 12.93 -0.14 -2.45
CA GLY A 187 11.50 -0.37 -2.66
C GLY A 187 11.24 -1.63 -3.47
N ILE A 188 10.39 -2.52 -2.97
CA ILE A 188 10.10 -3.82 -3.59
C ILE A 188 8.56 -4.00 -3.63
N PRO A 189 7.90 -3.86 -4.79
CA PRO A 189 6.45 -4.01 -4.93
C PRO A 189 6.02 -5.48 -5.12
N TYR A 190 4.89 -5.83 -4.52
CA TYR A 190 4.22 -7.13 -4.66
C TYR A 190 2.74 -6.92 -5.00
N LEU A 191 2.23 -7.65 -6.00
CA LEU A 191 0.81 -7.63 -6.39
C LEU A 191 0.09 -8.87 -5.85
N TRP A 192 -1.06 -8.66 -5.24
CA TRP A 192 -1.90 -9.75 -4.70
C TRP A 192 -2.52 -10.58 -5.83
N ASN A 193 -2.77 -11.85 -5.56
CA ASN A 193 -3.45 -12.74 -6.50
C ASN A 193 -4.98 -12.68 -6.39
N GLU A 194 -5.65 -13.13 -7.46
CA GLU A 194 -7.11 -13.15 -7.59
C GLU A 194 -7.77 -14.01 -6.49
N ASP A 195 -7.11 -15.09 -6.07
CA ASP A 195 -7.52 -15.96 -4.97
C ASP A 195 -7.14 -15.44 -3.56
N GLN A 196 -6.52 -14.25 -3.48
CA GLN A 196 -6.22 -13.52 -2.24
C GLN A 196 -5.44 -14.33 -1.18
N SER A 197 -4.58 -15.25 -1.63
CA SER A 197 -3.77 -16.12 -0.77
C SER A 197 -2.35 -15.60 -0.51
N ASP A 198 -1.78 -14.78 -1.41
CA ASP A 198 -0.45 -14.17 -1.26
C ASP A 198 -0.25 -13.00 -2.24
N ALA A 199 0.89 -12.31 -2.18
CA ALA A 199 1.31 -11.34 -3.19
C ALA A 199 2.65 -11.71 -3.84
N ARG A 200 2.75 -11.56 -5.16
CA ARG A 200 3.92 -11.95 -5.97
C ARG A 200 4.78 -10.75 -6.37
N LEU A 201 6.10 -10.94 -6.38
CA LEU A 201 7.11 -9.92 -6.70
C LEU A 201 6.86 -9.26 -8.08
N ALA A 202 6.51 -7.98 -8.09
CA ALA A 202 5.99 -7.25 -9.24
C ALA A 202 6.91 -6.10 -9.68
N LEU A 203 8.18 -6.39 -10.02
CA LEU A 203 9.21 -5.38 -10.32
C LEU A 203 8.90 -4.38 -11.47
N ALA A 204 7.81 -4.55 -12.21
CA ALA A 204 7.35 -3.63 -13.25
C ALA A 204 6.12 -2.79 -12.81
N GLY A 205 5.67 -2.93 -11.56
CA GLY A 205 4.34 -2.52 -11.13
C GLY A 205 3.24 -3.39 -11.77
N GLY A 206 2.02 -2.88 -11.76
CA GLY A 206 0.89 -3.44 -12.48
C GLY A 206 -0.38 -2.62 -12.24
N ALA A 207 -1.30 -2.66 -13.19
CA ALA A 207 -2.57 -1.96 -13.14
C ALA A 207 -3.69 -2.93 -12.75
N VAL A 208 -4.43 -2.64 -11.69
CA VAL A 208 -5.51 -3.53 -11.19
C VAL A 208 -6.85 -2.78 -11.23
N PRO A 209 -7.86 -3.26 -11.97
CA PRO A 209 -9.20 -2.69 -11.93
C PRO A 209 -9.86 -3.00 -10.59
N VAL A 210 -10.40 -1.97 -9.93
CA VAL A 210 -11.01 -2.06 -8.60
C VAL A 210 -12.43 -1.51 -8.63
N GLN A 211 -13.31 -2.13 -7.86
CA GLN A 211 -14.72 -1.75 -7.72
C GLN A 211 -15.15 -1.83 -6.25
N TRP A 212 -15.95 -0.88 -5.78
CA TRP A 212 -16.43 -0.83 -4.40
C TRP A 212 -17.75 -0.03 -4.29
N VAL A 213 -18.56 -0.34 -3.27
CA VAL A 213 -19.66 0.54 -2.85
C VAL A 213 -19.08 1.67 -2.00
N HIS A 214 -19.28 2.92 -2.41
CA HIS A 214 -18.78 4.11 -1.72
C HIS A 214 -19.69 4.51 -0.54
N LYS A 215 -19.23 5.42 0.32
CA LYS A 215 -19.90 5.84 1.58
C LYS A 215 -21.32 6.41 1.43
N ASN A 216 -21.77 6.68 0.20
CA ASN A 216 -23.12 7.14 -0.13
C ASN A 216 -23.99 6.05 -0.82
N GLY A 217 -23.56 4.79 -0.81
CA GLY A 217 -24.26 3.66 -1.43
C GLY A 217 -24.08 3.53 -2.95
N GLU A 218 -23.32 4.42 -3.59
CA GLU A 218 -23.02 4.34 -5.03
C GLU A 218 -21.92 3.33 -5.32
N GLN A 219 -22.13 2.47 -6.32
CA GLN A 219 -21.04 1.69 -6.91
C GLN A 219 -20.03 2.61 -7.59
N ARG A 220 -18.73 2.39 -7.34
CA ARG A 220 -17.62 3.10 -7.99
C ARG A 220 -16.56 2.13 -8.49
N SER A 221 -15.73 2.62 -9.41
CA SER A 221 -14.62 1.88 -9.99
C SER A 221 -13.45 2.79 -10.34
N ASN A 222 -12.23 2.26 -10.33
CA ASN A 222 -11.02 2.91 -10.85
C ASN A 222 -9.99 1.84 -11.25
N THR A 223 -8.80 2.26 -11.71
CA THR A 223 -7.62 1.42 -11.84
C THR A 223 -6.57 1.85 -10.79
N HIS A 224 -6.11 0.92 -9.96
CA HIS A 224 -4.98 1.13 -9.03
C HIS A 224 -3.64 0.94 -9.77
N ILE A 225 -2.63 1.76 -9.44
CA ILE A 225 -1.28 1.80 -10.05
C ILE A 225 -0.13 2.07 -9.05
#